data_AF-A0A497SK98-F1
#
_entry.id   AF-A0A497SK98-F1
#
_cell.length_a   1.000
_cell.length_b   1.000
_cell.length_c   1.000
_cell.angle_alpha   90.00
_cell.angle_beta   90.00
_cell.angle_gamma   90.00
#
_symmetry.space_group_name_H-M   'P 1'
#
loop_
_entity.id
_entity.type
_entity.pdbx_description
1 polymer ?
#
loop_
_entity_poly.entity_id
_entity_poly.type
_entity_poly.pdbx_seq_one_letter_code
_entity_poly.pdbx_strand_id
1 'polypeptide(L)'
;MFKGVTPVIAIILLTGVTLGGIISAYIGIISLTNDIEYNIEKSVLEEFDARGANLKVDVFGNCKIYLRNTGTKDIPMEAISLYLDDQPVKYEPSTGIIKINNVTEITFSGLNYKRYDVKIKLMGKLLEQGYMICSGGAPVYDFSCSIRHLTCNTGETEILALSALTNGFAELVTEGNYNYLLCCDNISSVKTVPNHDCGGSYTGLISLSGNTNALVEKFNLPGGFTNKTSICVEFNDNARLECTRTTSSNCDSWNWKKLVSASGITNANIGNASAYPNNVLCCTVY
;
A
#
# COMPACT_ATOMS: atom_id res chain seq x y z
N MET A 1 61.50 -49.67 22.99
CA MET A 1 62.25 -48.77 22.09
C MET A 1 61.36 -48.44 20.89
N PHE A 2 60.46 -47.47 21.03
CA PHE A 2 59.46 -47.10 20.00
C PHE A 2 60.04 -46.04 19.07
N LYS A 3 60.80 -46.46 18.06
CA LYS A 3 61.47 -45.56 17.08
C LYS A 3 60.56 -45.07 15.93
N GLY A 4 59.23 -45.22 16.03
CA GLY A 4 58.30 -44.88 14.94
C GLY A 4 57.20 -43.87 15.26
N VAL A 5 57.05 -43.43 16.52
CA VAL A 5 55.90 -42.60 16.94
C VAL A 5 56.18 -41.09 16.80
N THR A 6 57.46 -40.71 16.82
CA THR A 6 57.91 -39.30 16.76
C THR A 6 57.47 -38.54 15.50
N PRO A 7 57.50 -39.11 14.27
CA PRO A 7 57.07 -38.38 13.07
C PRO A 7 55.56 -38.12 13.06
N VAL A 8 54.76 -39.08 13.55
CA VAL A 8 53.29 -38.97 13.56
C VAL A 8 52.84 -37.88 14.53
N ILE A 9 53.44 -37.81 15.72
CA ILE A 9 53.14 -36.76 16.70
C ILE A 9 53.51 -35.37 16.16
N ALA A 10 54.64 -35.26 15.45
CA ALA A 10 55.07 -34.00 14.84
C ALA A 10 54.09 -33.49 13.76
N ILE A 11 53.56 -34.38 12.92
CA ILE A 11 52.58 -34.02 11.88
C ILE A 11 51.26 -33.55 12.51
N ILE A 12 50.77 -34.25 13.54
CA ILE A 12 49.52 -33.88 14.23
C ILE A 12 49.67 -32.50 14.88
N LEU A 13 50.79 -32.23 15.56
CA LEU A 13 51.06 -30.94 16.18
C LEU A 13 51.15 -29.82 15.14
N LEU A 14 51.85 -30.04 14.03
CA LEU A 14 52.00 -29.03 12.98
C LEU A 14 50.65 -28.68 12.35
N THR A 15 49.82 -29.70 12.09
CA THR A 15 48.48 -29.52 11.52
C THR A 15 47.57 -28.72 12.47
N GLY A 16 47.64 -29.02 13.77
CA GLY A 16 46.89 -28.30 14.80
C GLY A 16 47.25 -26.81 14.87
N VAL A 17 48.54 -26.47 14.81
CA VAL A 17 49.01 -25.07 14.82
C VAL A 17 48.56 -24.34 13.56
N THR A 18 48.64 -24.98 12.38
CA THR A 18 48.18 -24.34 11.13
C THR A 18 46.68 -24.07 11.12
N LEU A 19 45.86 -25.01 11.60
CA LEU A 19 44.41 -24.80 11.69
C LEU A 19 44.05 -23.70 12.69
N GLY A 20 44.73 -23.66 13.85
CA GLY A 20 44.53 -22.59 14.83
C GLY A 20 44.86 -21.20 14.28
N GLY A 21 45.94 -21.08 13.49
CA GLY A 21 46.33 -19.83 12.82
C GLY A 21 45.30 -19.34 11.82
N ILE A 22 44.74 -20.24 10.99
CA ILE A 22 43.73 -19.88 9.99
C ILE A 22 42.43 -19.41 10.66
N ILE A 23 41.97 -20.12 11.70
CA ILE A 23 40.73 -19.77 12.41
C ILE A 23 40.86 -18.41 13.11
N SER A 24 41.99 -18.17 13.78
CA SER A 24 42.23 -16.90 14.47
C SER A 24 42.36 -15.71 13.50
N ALA A 25 43.02 -15.89 12.36
CA ALA A 25 43.07 -14.88 11.31
C ALA A 25 41.69 -14.57 10.73
N TYR A 26 40.87 -15.61 10.49
CA TYR A 26 39.51 -15.46 9.98
C TYR A 26 38.61 -14.69 10.97
N ILE A 27 38.65 -15.03 12.26
CA ILE A 27 37.91 -14.32 13.31
C ILE A 27 38.37 -12.86 13.43
N GLY A 28 39.68 -12.60 13.35
CA GLY A 28 40.23 -11.25 13.37
C GLY A 28 39.75 -10.38 12.21
N ILE A 29 39.72 -10.93 10.99
CA ILE A 29 39.21 -10.23 9.80
C ILE A 29 37.72 -9.93 9.94
N ILE A 30 36.91 -10.88 10.42
CA ILE A 30 35.47 -10.64 10.65
C ILE A 30 35.25 -9.55 11.70
N SER A 31 35.99 -9.59 12.81
CA SER A 31 35.88 -8.58 13.87
C SER A 31 36.22 -7.18 13.35
N LEU A 32 37.31 -7.05 12.58
CA LEU A 32 37.72 -5.79 11.98
C LEU A 32 36.69 -5.27 10.97
N THR A 33 36.10 -6.16 10.18
CA THR A 33 35.12 -5.76 9.15
C THR A 33 33.83 -5.24 9.80
N ASN A 34 33.34 -5.91 10.85
CA ASN A 34 32.14 -5.49 11.59
C ASN A 34 32.35 -4.16 12.34
N ASP A 35 33.52 -3.95 12.96
CA ASP A 35 33.83 -2.70 13.68
C ASP A 35 34.00 -1.51 12.72
N ILE A 36 34.50 -1.74 11.50
CA ILE A 36 34.65 -0.69 10.49
C ILE A 36 33.27 -0.28 9.95
N GLU A 37 32.39 -1.24 9.63
CA GLU A 37 31.04 -0.92 9.15
C GLU A 37 30.24 -0.14 10.21
N TYR A 38 30.27 -0.57 11.47
CA TYR A 38 29.52 0.07 12.55
C TYR A 38 29.99 1.51 12.84
N ASN A 39 31.30 1.75 12.87
CA ASN A 39 31.84 3.08 13.18
C ASN A 39 31.68 4.06 12.01
N ILE A 40 31.76 3.59 10.76
CA ILE A 40 31.46 4.41 9.57
C ILE A 40 29.99 4.78 9.55
N GLU A 41 29.09 3.82 9.79
CA GLU A 41 27.64 4.07 9.78
C GLU A 41 27.25 5.10 10.86
N LYS A 42 27.78 4.97 12.08
CA LYS A 42 27.52 5.92 13.16
C LYS A 42 28.06 7.33 12.89
N SER A 43 29.29 7.45 12.39
CA SER A 43 29.88 8.76 12.09
C SER A 43 29.14 9.47 10.94
N VAL A 44 28.66 8.72 9.95
CA VAL A 44 27.86 9.27 8.85
C VAL A 44 26.47 9.67 9.36
N LEU A 45 25.84 8.87 10.22
CA LEU A 45 24.52 9.15 10.81
C LEU A 45 24.50 10.41 11.68
N GLU A 46 25.49 10.59 12.56
CA GLU A 46 25.61 11.78 13.41
C GLU A 46 25.83 13.05 12.57
N GLU A 47 26.60 12.94 11.49
CA GLU A 47 26.76 14.05 10.55
C GLU A 47 25.47 14.33 9.76
N PHE A 48 24.63 13.32 9.51
CA PHE A 48 23.37 13.45 8.78
C PHE A 48 22.26 14.12 9.57
N ASP A 49 22.04 13.68 10.81
CA ASP A 49 21.07 14.33 11.71
C ASP A 49 21.53 15.78 12.00
N ALA A 50 22.85 16.04 12.03
CA ALA A 50 23.40 17.40 12.09
C ALA A 50 23.27 18.19 10.76
N ARG A 51 23.16 17.52 9.62
CA ARG A 51 23.04 18.14 8.28
C ARG A 51 21.59 18.42 7.87
N GLY A 52 20.61 17.93 8.62
CA GLY A 52 19.19 18.28 8.44
C GLY A 52 18.57 17.76 7.15
N ALA A 53 19.08 16.66 6.57
CA ALA A 53 18.46 16.03 5.41
C ALA A 53 17.30 15.14 5.86
N ASN A 54 16.09 15.36 5.32
CA ASN A 54 14.92 14.55 5.64
C ASN A 54 14.03 14.40 4.39
N LEU A 55 13.48 13.22 4.18
CA LEU A 55 12.55 12.93 3.09
C LEU A 55 11.26 12.36 3.65
N LYS A 56 10.16 12.68 2.99
CA LYS A 56 8.85 12.11 3.25
C LYS A 56 8.20 11.67 1.94
N VAL A 57 7.54 10.52 1.95
CA VAL A 57 6.66 10.08 0.88
C VAL A 57 5.30 10.75 1.06
N ASP A 58 4.92 11.55 0.07
CA ASP A 58 3.58 12.15 0.07
C ASP A 58 2.53 11.14 -0.43
N VAL A 59 2.88 10.33 -1.45
CA VAL A 59 1.96 9.38 -2.09
C VAL A 59 2.73 8.15 -2.59
N PHE A 60 2.20 6.96 -2.30
CA PHE A 60 2.53 5.72 -3.01
C PHE A 60 1.50 5.50 -4.12
N GLY A 61 1.92 5.65 -5.37
CA GLY A 61 1.05 5.62 -6.55
C GLY A 61 1.34 4.43 -7.48
N ASN A 62 0.69 4.44 -8.64
CA ASN A 62 0.84 3.39 -9.65
C ASN A 62 2.26 3.37 -10.26
N CYS A 63 3.14 2.48 -9.79
CA CYS A 63 4.57 2.44 -10.17
C CYS A 63 5.33 3.76 -9.97
N LYS A 64 4.85 4.62 -9.07
CA LYS A 64 5.53 5.87 -8.75
C LYS A 64 5.35 6.27 -7.31
N ILE A 65 6.31 7.01 -6.78
CA ILE A 65 6.24 7.64 -5.48
C ILE A 65 6.53 9.13 -5.61
N TYR A 66 5.98 9.93 -4.70
CA TYR A 66 6.25 11.36 -4.63
C TYR A 66 7.07 11.64 -3.38
N LEU A 67 8.34 11.99 -3.58
CA LEU A 67 9.28 12.27 -2.49
C LEU A 67 9.37 13.78 -2.25
N ARG A 68 9.10 14.20 -1.03
CA ARG A 68 9.26 15.59 -0.57
C ARG A 68 10.50 15.71 0.31
N ASN A 69 11.37 16.67 -0.01
CA ASN A 69 12.44 17.05 0.91
C ASN A 69 11.89 17.98 2.01
N THR A 70 11.81 17.43 3.22
CA THR A 70 11.36 18.13 4.43
C THR A 70 12.53 18.61 5.30
N GLY A 71 13.76 18.39 4.82
CA GLY A 71 14.98 18.82 5.46
C GLY A 71 15.33 20.30 5.22
N THR A 72 16.50 20.69 5.69
CA THR A 72 17.06 22.06 5.57
C THR A 72 18.14 22.17 4.50
N LYS A 73 18.44 21.08 3.79
CA LYS A 73 19.43 21.02 2.71
C LYS A 73 18.90 20.27 1.51
N ASP A 74 19.37 20.65 0.33
CA ASP A 74 19.13 19.95 -0.92
C ASP A 74 19.72 18.53 -0.87
N ILE A 75 19.03 17.56 -1.47
CA ILE A 75 19.41 16.15 -1.43
C ILE A 75 19.75 15.66 -2.85
N PRO A 76 20.96 15.18 -3.12
CA PRO A 76 21.31 14.57 -4.40
C PRO A 76 20.57 13.23 -4.57
N MET A 77 20.04 12.96 -5.77
CA MET A 77 19.30 11.72 -6.06
C MET A 77 20.17 10.48 -5.85
N GLU A 78 21.48 10.58 -6.08
CA GLU A 78 22.44 9.49 -5.95
C GLU A 78 22.64 9.05 -4.50
N ALA A 79 22.23 9.86 -3.52
CA ALA A 79 22.21 9.50 -2.11
C ALA A 79 21.01 8.62 -1.73
N ILE A 80 20.01 8.48 -2.61
CA ILE A 80 18.77 7.75 -2.34
C ILE A 80 18.86 6.34 -2.92
N SER A 81 18.62 5.34 -2.07
CA SER A 81 18.50 3.94 -2.46
C SER A 81 17.06 3.48 -2.26
N LEU A 82 16.43 3.01 -3.34
CA LEU A 82 15.07 2.49 -3.33
C LEU A 82 15.08 0.97 -3.47
N TYR A 83 14.27 0.32 -2.64
CA TYR A 83 14.11 -1.13 -2.64
C TYR A 83 12.63 -1.48 -2.79
N LEU A 84 12.37 -2.52 -3.58
CA LEU A 84 11.06 -3.15 -3.71
C LEU A 84 11.19 -4.61 -3.34
N ASP A 85 10.41 -5.08 -2.37
CA ASP A 85 10.49 -6.44 -1.82
C ASP A 85 11.94 -6.83 -1.45
N ASP A 86 12.64 -5.91 -0.76
CA ASP A 86 14.04 -6.03 -0.36
C ASP A 86 15.08 -6.13 -1.49
N GLN A 87 14.68 -5.88 -2.75
CA GLN A 87 15.58 -5.84 -3.90
C GLN A 87 15.80 -4.40 -4.38
N PRO A 88 17.06 -3.98 -4.66
CA PRO A 88 17.32 -2.66 -5.23
C PRO A 88 16.67 -2.55 -6.62
N VAL A 89 16.02 -1.42 -6.90
CA VAL A 89 15.28 -1.21 -8.14
C VAL A 89 15.84 -0.01 -8.93
N LYS A 90 15.71 -0.07 -10.25
CA LYS A 90 15.96 1.08 -11.12
C LYS A 90 14.76 2.03 -11.10
N TYR A 91 15.04 3.32 -11.01
CA TYR A 91 14.02 4.36 -10.95
C TYR A 91 14.46 5.60 -11.73
N GLU A 92 13.50 6.44 -12.11
CA GLU A 92 13.73 7.70 -12.80
C GLU A 92 13.05 8.86 -12.06
N PRO A 93 13.71 10.02 -11.93
CA PRO A 93 15.10 10.29 -12.34
C PRO A 93 16.12 9.60 -11.41
N SER A 94 17.23 9.07 -11.95
CA SER A 94 18.30 8.46 -11.15
C SER A 94 19.41 9.44 -10.75
N THR A 95 19.37 10.67 -11.28
CA THR A 95 20.34 11.73 -11.02
C THR A 95 19.64 13.06 -10.79
N GLY A 96 20.34 14.01 -10.17
CA GLY A 96 19.82 15.36 -9.94
C GLY A 96 19.68 15.72 -8.46
N ILE A 97 18.87 16.73 -8.16
CA ILE A 97 18.78 17.33 -6.82
C ILE A 97 17.31 17.52 -6.43
N ILE A 98 16.90 16.95 -5.29
CA ILE A 98 15.64 17.25 -4.63
C ILE A 98 15.83 18.50 -3.77
N LYS A 99 15.38 19.65 -4.30
CA LYS A 99 15.45 20.93 -3.59
C LYS A 99 14.61 20.92 -2.32
N ILE A 100 15.01 21.70 -1.32
CA ILE A 100 14.25 21.92 -0.08
C ILE A 100 12.79 22.26 -0.39
N ASN A 101 11.84 21.65 0.33
CA ASN A 101 10.39 21.81 0.21
C ASN A 101 9.77 21.44 -1.15
N ASN A 102 10.55 20.95 -2.12
CA ASN A 102 10.03 20.46 -3.38
C ASN A 102 9.66 18.99 -3.31
N VAL A 103 8.68 18.63 -4.15
CA VAL A 103 8.26 17.25 -4.41
C VAL A 103 8.89 16.80 -5.72
N THR A 104 9.50 15.62 -5.72
CA THR A 104 10.02 14.96 -6.91
C THR A 104 9.24 13.67 -7.13
N GLU A 105 8.72 13.50 -8.34
CA GLU A 105 8.10 12.25 -8.77
C GLU A 105 9.22 11.25 -9.12
N ILE A 106 9.16 10.06 -8.53
CA ILE A 106 10.03 8.93 -8.84
C ILE A 106 9.20 7.85 -9.49
N THR A 107 9.53 7.48 -10.71
CA THR A 107 8.87 6.41 -11.46
C THR A 107 9.74 5.16 -11.50
N PHE A 108 9.12 4.01 -11.30
CA PHE A 108 9.77 2.72 -11.40
C PHE A 108 9.43 2.05 -12.73
N SER A 109 10.44 1.52 -13.41
CA SER A 109 10.31 0.94 -14.75
C SER A 109 10.46 -0.58 -14.73
N GLY A 110 9.76 -1.27 -15.62
CA GLY A 110 9.90 -2.73 -15.79
C GLY A 110 9.31 -3.57 -14.65
N LEU A 111 8.38 -3.01 -13.89
CA LEU A 111 7.71 -3.71 -12.80
C LEU A 111 6.47 -4.46 -13.30
N ASN A 112 6.32 -5.70 -12.84
CA ASN A 112 5.14 -6.51 -13.09
C ASN A 112 3.95 -6.07 -12.24
N TYR A 113 2.76 -6.47 -12.67
CA TYR A 113 1.53 -6.29 -11.92
C TYR A 113 1.58 -6.99 -10.55
N LYS A 114 1.81 -6.23 -9.47
CA LYS A 114 1.68 -6.67 -8.07
C LYS A 114 1.82 -5.51 -7.10
N ARG A 115 1.54 -5.80 -5.83
CA ARG A 115 1.91 -4.97 -4.68
C ARG A 115 3.38 -5.21 -4.33
N TYR A 116 4.12 -4.13 -4.08
CA TYR A 116 5.51 -4.12 -3.67
C TYR A 116 5.64 -3.47 -2.28
N ASP A 117 6.46 -4.04 -1.41
CA ASP A 117 6.95 -3.39 -0.19
C ASP A 117 8.07 -2.42 -0.58
N VAL A 118 7.84 -1.12 -0.41
CA VAL A 118 8.77 -0.05 -0.80
C VAL A 118 9.55 0.42 0.41
N LYS A 119 10.88 0.35 0.34
CA LYS A 119 11.78 0.91 1.34
C LYS A 119 12.63 2.01 0.73
N ILE A 120 12.58 3.19 1.32
CA ILE A 120 13.39 4.33 0.91
C ILE A 120 14.51 4.51 1.92
N LYS A 121 15.74 4.41 1.44
CA LYS A 121 16.93 4.68 2.25
C LYS A 121 17.64 5.91 1.73
N LEU A 122 18.15 6.73 2.63
CA LEU A 122 19.05 7.84 2.32
C LEU A 122 20.41 7.49 2.92
N MET A 123 21.41 7.28 2.05
CA MET A 123 22.76 6.86 2.43
C MET A 123 22.79 5.67 3.40
N GLY A 124 21.93 4.67 3.16
CA GLY A 124 21.85 3.46 3.97
C GLY A 124 20.85 3.50 5.13
N LYS A 125 20.48 4.69 5.64
CA LYS A 125 19.46 4.84 6.69
C LYS A 125 18.06 4.66 6.11
N LEU A 126 17.26 3.76 6.67
CA LEU A 126 15.84 3.64 6.33
C LEU A 126 15.10 4.89 6.80
N LEU A 127 14.49 5.62 5.86
CA LEU A 127 13.70 6.81 6.16
C LEU A 127 12.21 6.50 6.27
N GLU A 128 11.69 5.79 5.27
CA GLU A 128 10.27 5.49 5.17
C GLU A 128 10.05 4.14 4.50
N GLN A 129 8.95 3.49 4.88
CA GLN A 129 8.50 2.23 4.32
C GLN A 129 7.00 2.29 4.09
N GLY A 130 6.54 1.74 2.98
CA GLY A 130 5.13 1.65 2.65
C GLY A 130 4.87 0.64 1.55
N TYR A 131 3.66 0.65 1.03
CA TYR A 131 3.28 -0.25 -0.05
C TYR A 131 2.90 0.53 -1.29
N MET A 132 3.37 0.06 -2.43
CA MET A 132 3.04 0.60 -3.74
C MET A 132 2.44 -0.52 -4.58
N ILE A 133 1.48 -0.18 -5.43
CA ILE A 133 0.95 -1.10 -6.42
C ILE A 133 1.43 -0.65 -7.78
N CYS A 134 1.87 -1.61 -8.58
CA CYS A 134 2.32 -1.38 -9.94
C CYS A 134 1.37 -2.05 -10.89
N SER A 135 0.72 -1.30 -11.77
CA SER A 135 -0.22 -1.86 -12.74
C SER A 135 0.44 -2.35 -14.04
N GLY A 136 1.77 -2.17 -14.21
CA GLY A 136 2.54 -2.83 -15.28
C GLY A 136 2.03 -2.59 -16.71
N GLY A 137 1.58 -1.37 -17.04
CA GLY A 137 1.02 -1.06 -18.36
C GLY A 137 -0.28 -1.81 -18.71
N ALA A 138 -0.89 -2.50 -17.74
CA ALA A 138 -2.24 -3.02 -17.88
C ALA A 138 -3.19 -1.84 -18.19
N PRO A 139 -4.27 -2.09 -18.96
CA PRO A 139 -5.25 -1.07 -19.25
C PRO A 139 -5.68 -0.41 -17.93
N VAL A 140 -5.62 0.92 -17.88
CA VAL A 140 -6.24 1.67 -16.80
C VAL A 140 -7.73 1.37 -16.90
N TYR A 141 -8.21 0.45 -16.07
CA TYR A 141 -9.64 0.17 -15.99
C TYR A 141 -10.31 1.43 -15.47
N ASP A 142 -11.08 2.10 -16.32
CA ASP A 142 -11.85 3.26 -15.89
C ASP A 142 -12.98 2.77 -15.01
N PHE A 143 -12.72 2.73 -13.71
CA PHE A 143 -13.75 2.47 -12.73
C PHE A 143 -14.42 3.77 -12.34
N SER A 144 -15.74 3.78 -12.49
CA SER A 144 -16.58 4.92 -12.18
C SER A 144 -17.85 4.40 -11.54
N CYS A 145 -18.37 5.15 -10.57
CA CYS A 145 -19.69 4.89 -10.01
C CYS A 145 -20.46 6.19 -9.95
N SER A 146 -21.77 6.11 -10.19
CA SER A 146 -22.68 7.24 -10.09
C SER A 146 -24.05 6.78 -9.61
N ILE A 147 -24.79 7.67 -8.95
CA ILE A 147 -26.16 7.38 -8.56
C ILE A 147 -27.08 7.75 -9.72
N ARG A 148 -27.80 6.75 -10.25
CA ARG A 148 -28.78 6.89 -11.33
C ARG A 148 -30.20 6.84 -10.76
N HIS A 149 -31.17 7.25 -11.58
CA HIS A 149 -32.58 7.16 -11.25
C HIS A 149 -33.23 6.05 -12.09
N LEU A 150 -33.95 5.14 -11.43
CA LEU A 150 -34.67 3.95 -11.92
C LEU A 150 -33.82 2.82 -12.49
N THR A 151 -32.81 3.12 -13.32
CA THR A 151 -32.00 2.09 -13.99
C THR A 151 -30.57 2.55 -14.17
N CYS A 152 -29.62 1.62 -14.13
CA CYS A 152 -28.25 1.88 -14.58
C CYS A 152 -28.15 2.01 -16.11
N ASN A 153 -27.11 2.67 -16.60
CA ASN A 153 -26.83 2.74 -18.03
C ASN A 153 -26.35 1.39 -18.57
N THR A 154 -26.36 1.22 -19.89
CA THR A 154 -25.77 0.05 -20.53
C THR A 154 -24.28 -0.07 -20.20
N GLY A 155 -23.88 -1.19 -19.59
CA GLY A 155 -22.51 -1.46 -19.17
C GLY A 155 -22.22 -1.18 -17.68
N GLU A 156 -23.12 -0.48 -16.99
CA GLU A 156 -23.08 -0.29 -15.54
C GLU A 156 -23.79 -1.45 -14.83
N THR A 157 -23.33 -1.79 -13.62
CA THR A 157 -23.95 -2.79 -12.73
C THR A 157 -24.57 -2.11 -11.52
N GLU A 158 -25.78 -2.55 -11.16
CA GLU A 158 -26.53 -2.11 -9.97
C GLU A 158 -25.89 -2.68 -8.70
N ILE A 159 -25.42 -1.81 -7.79
CA ILE A 159 -24.73 -2.22 -6.56
C ILE A 159 -25.66 -2.18 -5.35
N LEU A 160 -26.39 -1.08 -5.18
CA LEU A 160 -27.38 -0.88 -4.11
C LEU A 160 -28.42 0.16 -4.51
N ALA A 161 -29.58 0.14 -3.85
CA ALA A 161 -30.61 1.16 -4.01
C ALA A 161 -30.64 2.11 -2.80
N LEU A 162 -31.09 3.35 -3.01
CA LEU A 162 -30.96 4.49 -2.11
C LEU A 162 -32.28 5.26 -2.04
N SER A 163 -32.76 5.58 -0.84
CA SER A 163 -34.02 6.32 -0.71
C SER A 163 -33.92 7.79 -1.14
N ALA A 164 -32.71 8.37 -1.14
CA ALA A 164 -32.46 9.76 -1.53
C ALA A 164 -30.99 9.98 -1.96
N LEU A 165 -30.72 11.08 -2.66
CA LEU A 165 -29.38 11.42 -3.16
C LEU A 165 -28.38 11.88 -2.10
N THR A 166 -28.81 12.45 -0.97
CA THR A 166 -27.89 13.08 0.01
C THR A 166 -28.08 12.67 1.46
N ASN A 167 -29.18 12.00 1.80
CA ASN A 167 -29.48 11.56 3.16
C ASN A 167 -30.40 10.35 3.12
N GLY A 168 -29.97 9.33 2.37
CA GLY A 168 -30.74 8.13 2.10
C GLY A 168 -30.46 7.00 3.09
N PHE A 169 -31.45 6.13 3.21
CA PHE A 169 -31.25 4.75 3.61
C PHE A 169 -30.85 3.93 2.39
N ALA A 170 -30.12 2.84 2.62
CA ALA A 170 -29.75 1.89 1.59
C ALA A 170 -30.66 0.66 1.62
N GLU A 171 -30.76 -0.04 0.50
CA GLU A 171 -31.32 -1.38 0.43
C GLU A 171 -30.63 -2.20 -0.66
N LEU A 172 -30.87 -3.51 -0.62
CA LEU A 172 -30.49 -4.38 -1.73
C LEU A 172 -31.35 -4.05 -2.95
N VAL A 173 -30.76 -4.06 -4.13
CA VAL A 173 -31.45 -3.78 -5.40
C VAL A 173 -32.67 -4.68 -5.60
N THR A 174 -32.60 -5.93 -5.11
CA THR A 174 -33.69 -6.92 -5.19
C THR A 174 -34.94 -6.57 -4.38
N GLU A 175 -34.86 -5.63 -3.42
CA GLU A 175 -36.01 -5.21 -2.62
C GLU A 175 -36.94 -4.26 -3.40
N GLY A 176 -36.39 -3.44 -4.31
CA GLY A 176 -37.16 -2.64 -5.27
C GLY A 176 -38.02 -1.51 -4.69
N ASN A 177 -37.78 -1.04 -3.47
CA ASN A 177 -38.54 0.06 -2.87
C ASN A 177 -38.01 1.45 -3.27
N TYR A 178 -36.74 1.54 -3.66
CA TYR A 178 -36.06 2.82 -3.93
C TYR A 178 -35.68 3.01 -5.39
N ASN A 179 -35.86 4.25 -5.88
CA ASN A 179 -35.61 4.61 -7.27
C ASN A 179 -34.20 5.12 -7.55
N TYR A 180 -33.36 5.40 -6.55
CA TYR A 180 -31.98 5.81 -6.81
C TYR A 180 -31.06 4.61 -6.69
N LEU A 181 -30.28 4.32 -7.73
CA LEU A 181 -29.40 3.15 -7.79
C LEU A 181 -27.94 3.60 -7.83
N LEU A 182 -27.09 3.04 -6.98
CA LEU A 182 -25.64 3.16 -7.17
C LEU A 182 -25.23 2.23 -8.29
N CYS A 183 -24.80 2.81 -9.40
CA CYS A 183 -24.40 2.13 -10.61
C CYS A 183 -22.89 2.25 -10.77
N CYS A 184 -22.20 1.16 -11.09
CA CYS A 184 -20.76 1.16 -11.29
C CYS A 184 -20.36 0.47 -12.60
N ASP A 185 -19.42 1.05 -13.32
CA ASP A 185 -18.79 0.45 -14.49
C ASP A 185 -17.78 -0.64 -14.10
N ASN A 186 -17.48 -1.56 -15.03
CA ASN A 186 -16.43 -2.57 -14.91
C ASN A 186 -16.58 -3.54 -13.72
N ILE A 187 -17.79 -3.66 -13.17
CA ILE A 187 -18.17 -4.72 -12.22
C ILE A 187 -18.71 -5.92 -13.00
N SER A 188 -18.14 -7.10 -12.77
CA SER A 188 -18.57 -8.36 -13.39
C SER A 188 -19.69 -9.01 -12.61
N SER A 189 -19.67 -8.91 -11.27
CA SER A 189 -20.71 -9.45 -10.41
C SER A 189 -20.81 -8.73 -9.07
N VAL A 190 -22.02 -8.75 -8.49
CA VAL A 190 -22.30 -8.27 -7.13
C VAL A 190 -22.82 -9.44 -6.31
N LYS A 191 -22.28 -9.59 -5.10
CA LYS A 191 -22.69 -10.61 -4.15
C LYS A 191 -22.98 -9.95 -2.81
N THR A 192 -24.00 -10.46 -2.13
CA THR A 192 -24.26 -10.12 -0.73
C THR A 192 -23.85 -11.27 0.17
N VAL A 193 -23.16 -10.96 1.27
CA VAL A 193 -22.73 -11.97 2.24
C VAL A 193 -23.13 -11.56 3.65
N PRO A 194 -23.63 -12.50 4.47
CA PRO A 194 -23.76 -12.26 5.89
C PRO A 194 -22.37 -12.24 6.55
N ASN A 195 -22.17 -11.34 7.52
CA ASN A 195 -21.03 -11.39 8.45
C ASN A 195 -19.63 -11.32 7.80
N HIS A 196 -19.39 -10.34 6.92
CA HIS A 196 -18.06 -9.75 6.64
C HIS A 196 -17.08 -10.44 5.70
N ASP A 197 -17.31 -11.66 5.24
CA ASP A 197 -16.33 -12.30 4.35
C ASP A 197 -16.85 -12.39 2.92
N CYS A 198 -16.32 -11.51 2.05
CA CYS A 198 -16.59 -11.56 0.64
C CYS A 198 -15.97 -12.80 -0.03
N GLY A 199 -14.85 -13.31 0.50
CA GLY A 199 -14.08 -14.43 -0.04
C GLY A 199 -13.55 -14.22 -1.46
N GLY A 200 -12.63 -15.09 -1.88
CA GLY A 200 -12.20 -15.20 -3.27
C GLY A 200 -11.66 -13.89 -3.90
N SER A 201 -12.18 -13.56 -5.07
CA SER A 201 -11.88 -12.39 -5.90
C SER A 201 -12.71 -11.14 -5.54
N TYR A 202 -13.66 -11.25 -4.62
CA TYR A 202 -14.57 -10.15 -4.30
C TYR A 202 -13.95 -9.12 -3.36
N THR A 203 -14.24 -7.84 -3.61
CA THR A 203 -13.92 -6.73 -2.71
C THR A 203 -15.17 -6.25 -1.98
N GLY A 204 -15.10 -6.10 -0.66
CA GLY A 204 -16.18 -5.53 0.13
C GLY A 204 -16.23 -4.00 0.06
N LEU A 205 -17.39 -3.45 -0.25
CA LEU A 205 -17.60 -2.00 -0.35
C LEU A 205 -18.16 -1.40 0.96
N ILE A 206 -19.27 -1.95 1.41
CA ILE A 206 -20.08 -1.39 2.50
C ILE A 206 -20.87 -2.49 3.20
N SER A 207 -21.26 -2.27 4.46
CA SER A 207 -22.19 -3.16 5.16
C SER A 207 -23.47 -2.44 5.54
N LEU A 208 -24.58 -3.15 5.42
CA LEU A 208 -25.94 -2.69 5.69
C LEU A 208 -26.45 -3.27 6.99
N SER A 209 -27.20 -2.49 7.77
CA SER A 209 -27.86 -2.96 9.01
C SER A 209 -29.01 -3.95 8.78
N GLY A 210 -29.44 -4.12 7.54
CA GLY A 210 -30.53 -4.99 7.09
C GLY A 210 -30.67 -4.95 5.56
N ASN A 211 -31.68 -5.62 5.01
CA ASN A 211 -31.87 -5.67 3.55
C ASN A 211 -32.60 -4.43 2.99
N THR A 212 -33.47 -3.80 3.76
CA THR A 212 -34.20 -2.56 3.41
C THR A 212 -34.13 -1.54 4.54
N ASN A 213 -34.35 -0.25 4.21
CA ASN A 213 -34.25 0.89 5.14
C ASN A 213 -32.97 0.85 5.99
N ALA A 214 -31.87 0.39 5.40
CA ALA A 214 -30.66 0.08 6.11
C ALA A 214 -29.80 1.33 6.33
N LEU A 215 -29.25 1.44 7.53
CA LEU A 215 -28.08 2.27 7.80
C LEU A 215 -26.84 1.57 7.27
N VAL A 216 -25.84 2.36 6.93
CA VAL A 216 -24.58 1.86 6.39
C VAL A 216 -23.43 1.98 7.39
N GLU A 217 -22.46 1.10 7.27
CA GLU A 217 -21.20 1.18 7.98
C GLU A 217 -20.02 0.79 7.08
N LYS A 218 -18.81 1.14 7.53
CA LYS A 218 -17.57 0.71 6.88
C LYS A 218 -17.56 -0.82 6.78
N PHE A 219 -17.21 -1.35 5.61
CA PHE A 219 -17.00 -2.78 5.44
C PHE A 219 -15.96 -3.29 6.45
N ASN A 220 -16.27 -4.41 7.11
CA ASN A 220 -15.43 -5.05 8.13
C ASN A 220 -15.07 -4.15 9.31
N LEU A 221 -16.00 -3.28 9.73
CA LEU A 221 -15.85 -2.50 10.96
C LEU A 221 -15.93 -3.42 12.21
N PRO A 222 -14.88 -3.48 13.05
CA PRO A 222 -14.93 -4.21 14.32
C PRO A 222 -15.96 -3.57 15.26
N GLY A 223 -16.84 -4.39 15.85
CA GLY A 223 -17.88 -3.90 16.75
C GLY A 223 -19.02 -3.14 16.08
N GLY A 224 -19.14 -3.22 14.74
CA GLY A 224 -20.28 -2.70 13.98
C GLY A 224 -21.57 -3.50 14.17
N PHE A 225 -22.47 -3.44 13.20
CA PHE A 225 -23.75 -4.17 13.22
C PHE A 225 -23.58 -5.67 13.50
N THR A 226 -24.43 -6.26 14.34
CA THR A 226 -24.36 -7.70 14.67
C THR A 226 -24.86 -8.58 13.53
N ASN A 227 -25.96 -8.22 12.87
CA ASN A 227 -26.60 -8.98 11.80
C ASN A 227 -26.59 -8.16 10.52
N LYS A 228 -25.42 -8.09 9.88
CA LYS A 228 -25.22 -7.19 8.74
C LYS A 228 -25.14 -7.94 7.43
N THR A 229 -25.55 -7.26 6.37
CA THR A 229 -25.37 -7.71 4.98
C THR A 229 -24.27 -6.89 4.34
N SER A 230 -23.16 -7.52 3.98
CA SER A 230 -22.06 -6.85 3.29
C SER A 230 -22.23 -6.94 1.77
N ILE A 231 -21.97 -5.83 1.08
CA ILE A 231 -21.99 -5.74 -0.37
C ILE A 231 -20.57 -5.97 -0.88
N CYS A 232 -20.42 -7.00 -1.71
CA CYS A 232 -19.17 -7.46 -2.28
C CYS A 232 -19.26 -7.34 -3.80
N VAL A 233 -18.22 -6.80 -4.43
CA VAL A 233 -18.15 -6.63 -5.88
C VAL A 233 -16.94 -7.33 -6.45
N GLU A 234 -17.09 -7.91 -7.62
CA GLU A 234 -16.01 -8.49 -8.41
C GLU A 234 -15.87 -7.69 -9.70
N PHE A 235 -14.63 -7.48 -10.14
CA PHE A 235 -14.34 -6.74 -11.36
C PHE A 235 -14.19 -7.69 -12.55
N ASN A 236 -14.30 -7.12 -13.74
CA ASN A 236 -13.81 -7.80 -14.94
C ASN A 236 -12.30 -8.06 -14.82
N ASP A 237 -11.82 -9.13 -15.46
CA ASP A 237 -10.39 -9.42 -15.62
C ASP A 237 -9.58 -9.66 -14.33
N ASN A 238 -10.23 -10.08 -13.25
CA ASN A 238 -9.62 -10.31 -11.92
C ASN A 238 -8.97 -9.06 -11.29
N ALA A 239 -9.35 -7.86 -11.74
CA ALA A 239 -8.95 -6.65 -11.06
C ALA A 239 -9.52 -6.64 -9.63
N ARG A 240 -8.85 -5.93 -8.74
CA ARG A 240 -9.25 -5.79 -7.35
C ARG A 240 -9.44 -4.32 -7.04
N LEU A 241 -10.28 -4.06 -6.04
CA LEU A 241 -10.59 -2.71 -5.63
C LEU A 241 -10.05 -2.47 -4.23
N GLU A 242 -9.40 -1.32 -4.06
CA GLU A 242 -8.95 -0.87 -2.75
C GLU A 242 -9.78 0.34 -2.42
N CYS A 243 -10.51 0.26 -1.31
CA CYS A 243 -11.38 1.32 -0.86
C CYS A 243 -10.99 1.76 0.53
N THR A 244 -11.05 3.07 0.76
CA THR A 244 -10.90 3.66 2.08
C THR A 244 -11.92 4.78 2.28
N ARG A 245 -12.26 5.07 3.55
CA ARG A 245 -13.10 6.21 3.88
C ARG A 245 -12.23 7.37 4.34
N THR A 246 -12.40 8.53 3.72
CA THR A 246 -11.58 9.72 3.96
C THR A 246 -12.37 10.98 3.58
N THR A 247 -11.72 12.15 3.58
CA THR A 247 -12.33 13.39 3.08
C THR A 247 -12.31 13.45 1.54
N SER A 248 -13.26 14.17 0.96
CA SER A 248 -13.32 14.45 -0.48
C SER A 248 -12.00 15.00 -1.03
N SER A 249 -11.35 15.91 -0.28
CA SER A 249 -10.07 16.51 -0.65
C SER A 249 -8.93 15.49 -0.70
N ASN A 250 -8.92 14.52 0.21
CA ASN A 250 -7.90 13.47 0.22
C ASN A 250 -8.08 12.52 -0.96
N CYS A 251 -9.32 12.23 -1.36
CA CYS A 251 -9.56 11.41 -2.55
C CYS A 251 -9.03 12.10 -3.81
N ASP A 252 -9.26 13.41 -3.94
CA ASP A 252 -8.73 14.18 -5.06
C ASP A 252 -7.21 14.21 -5.07
N SER A 253 -6.57 14.41 -3.91
CA SER A 253 -5.11 14.44 -3.81
C SER A 253 -4.46 13.08 -4.11
N TRP A 254 -5.16 11.99 -3.83
CA TRP A 254 -4.73 10.63 -4.19
C TRP A 254 -5.11 10.23 -5.62
N ASN A 255 -5.91 11.04 -6.32
CA ASN A 255 -6.53 10.70 -7.60
C ASN A 255 -7.38 9.40 -7.53
N TRP A 256 -8.04 9.17 -6.39
CA TRP A 256 -8.95 8.04 -6.19
C TRP A 256 -10.37 8.43 -6.56
N LYS A 257 -11.13 7.45 -7.04
CA LYS A 257 -12.52 7.65 -7.49
C LYS A 257 -13.43 7.71 -6.27
N LYS A 258 -14.29 8.73 -6.20
CA LYS A 258 -15.28 8.90 -5.13
C LYS A 258 -16.56 8.17 -5.53
N LEU A 259 -17.01 7.22 -4.72
CA LEU A 259 -18.20 6.43 -5.05
C LEU A 259 -19.45 7.04 -4.43
N VAL A 260 -19.44 7.09 -3.09
CA VAL A 260 -20.54 7.56 -2.24
C VAL A 260 -19.94 8.18 -0.99
N SER A 261 -20.76 8.86 -0.19
CA SER A 261 -20.36 9.33 1.13
C SER A 261 -21.37 8.89 2.19
N ALA A 262 -20.94 8.90 3.46
CA ALA A 262 -21.79 8.48 4.58
C ALA A 262 -21.68 9.46 5.77
N SER A 263 -22.76 9.65 6.51
CA SER A 263 -22.80 10.59 7.64
C SER A 263 -21.87 10.21 8.82
N GLY A 264 -21.40 8.96 8.86
CA GLY A 264 -20.55 8.40 9.93
C GLY A 264 -19.90 7.08 9.49
N ILE A 265 -19.03 6.49 10.32
CA ILE A 265 -18.37 5.20 10.01
C ILE A 265 -19.26 3.98 10.30
N THR A 266 -20.32 4.15 11.10
CA THR A 266 -21.39 3.19 11.40
C THR A 266 -22.69 3.94 11.66
N ASN A 267 -23.83 3.24 11.69
CA ASN A 267 -25.16 3.83 11.85
C ASN A 267 -25.40 5.06 10.94
N ALA A 268 -24.85 5.01 9.72
CA ALA A 268 -24.78 6.19 8.87
C ALA A 268 -25.86 6.19 7.80
N ASN A 269 -26.34 7.39 7.46
CA ASN A 269 -27.06 7.60 6.23
C ASN A 269 -26.06 7.70 5.08
N ILE A 270 -26.48 7.35 3.88
CA ILE A 270 -25.65 7.32 2.67
C ILE A 270 -26.16 8.36 1.66
N GLY A 271 -25.25 8.89 0.86
CA GLY A 271 -25.57 9.77 -0.24
C GLY A 271 -24.49 9.78 -1.30
N ASN A 272 -24.66 10.66 -2.30
CA ASN A 272 -23.66 10.94 -3.32
C ASN A 272 -22.33 11.39 -2.68
N ALA A 273 -21.25 11.39 -3.45
CA ALA A 273 -19.91 11.73 -2.95
C ALA A 273 -19.79 13.13 -2.31
N SER A 274 -20.69 14.06 -2.64
CA SER A 274 -20.72 15.42 -2.09
C SER A 274 -21.58 15.58 -0.82
N ALA A 275 -22.40 14.60 -0.47
CA ALA A 275 -23.36 14.74 0.64
C ALA A 275 -22.67 14.85 2.01
N TYR A 276 -21.63 14.06 2.23
CA TYR A 276 -20.84 14.02 3.46
C TYR A 276 -19.35 14.12 3.13
N PRO A 277 -18.83 15.33 2.86
CA PRO A 277 -17.49 15.53 2.30
C PRO A 277 -16.35 15.08 3.23
N ASN A 278 -16.62 14.82 4.51
CA ASN A 278 -15.63 14.36 5.47
C ASN A 278 -15.53 12.83 5.58
N ASN A 279 -16.38 12.08 4.87
CA ASN A 279 -16.48 10.64 5.00
C ASN A 279 -16.97 10.00 3.69
N VAL A 280 -16.15 10.19 2.66
CA VAL A 280 -16.34 9.71 1.30
C VAL A 280 -15.65 8.35 1.17
N LEU A 281 -16.35 7.37 0.58
CA LEU A 281 -15.78 6.10 0.16
C LEU A 281 -15.03 6.32 -1.15
N CYS A 282 -13.71 6.26 -1.07
CA CYS A 282 -12.83 6.50 -2.18
C CYS A 282 -12.09 5.23 -2.51
N CYS A 283 -12.03 4.90 -3.80
CA CYS A 283 -11.48 3.65 -4.25
C CYS A 283 -10.56 3.82 -5.45
N THR A 284 -9.62 2.90 -5.56
CA THR A 284 -8.77 2.71 -6.74
C THR A 284 -8.83 1.26 -7.17
N VAL A 285 -8.82 1.04 -8.48
CA VAL A 285 -8.67 -0.30 -9.04
C VAL A 285 -7.19 -0.61 -9.17
N TYR A 286 -6.84 -1.85 -8.86
CA TYR A 286 -5.58 -2.46 -9.20
C TYR A 286 -5.89 -3.69 -10.04
#